data_AF-A0A3G6MI62-F1
#
_entry.id   AF-A0A3G6MI62-F1
#
_cell.length_a   1.000
_cell.length_b   1.000
_cell.length_c   1.000
_cell.angle_alpha   90.00
_cell.angle_beta   90.00
_cell.angle_gamma   90.00
#
_symmetry.space_group_name_H-M   'P 1'
#
loop_
_entity.id
_entity.type
_entity.pdbx_description
1 polymer ?
#
loop_
_entity_poly.entity_id
_entity_poly.type
_entity_poly.pdbx_seq_one_letter_code
_entity_poly.pdbx_strand_id
1 'polypeptide(L)'
;MIHKIDRYIIKRLADLEWQDKELVEKSALSKGQVSKLKNGSVEKLSAKTFYLIITAFGDNFSIAIPIVYPILKNINLKIFHPKRRNTFGSLMRKYEISENSIEELSAKTGIDEVRLSELYFRQGALEAYELILIEKAIGKKPGELFEQLYGKS
;
A
#
# COMPACT_ATOMS: atom_id res chain seq x y z
N MET A 1 -10.30 -3.39 -2.97
CA MET A 1 -9.74 -4.73 -3.28
C MET A 1 -9.91 -5.62 -2.05
N ILE A 2 -10.34 -6.89 -2.18
CA ILE A 2 -10.56 -7.78 -1.01
C ILE A 2 -9.23 -8.12 -0.35
N HIS A 3 -9.11 -7.86 0.96
CA HIS A 3 -7.95 -8.22 1.79
C HIS A 3 -8.26 -9.39 2.75
N LYS A 4 -7.19 -10.03 3.25
CA LYS A 4 -7.23 -11.18 4.19
C LYS A 4 -6.45 -10.88 5.48
N ILE A 5 -6.54 -9.64 5.96
CA ILE A 5 -5.85 -9.17 7.17
C ILE A 5 -6.27 -9.93 8.44
N ASP A 6 -7.54 -10.35 8.49
CA ASP A 6 -8.11 -11.23 9.51
C ASP A 6 -7.29 -12.53 9.65
N ARG A 7 -7.05 -13.21 8.53
CA ARG A 7 -6.29 -14.47 8.48
C ARG A 7 -4.85 -14.26 8.90
N TYR A 8 -4.24 -13.16 8.46
CA TYR A 8 -2.88 -12.81 8.83
C TYR A 8 -2.76 -12.57 10.35
N ILE A 9 -3.66 -11.77 10.93
CA ILE A 9 -3.68 -11.49 12.38
C ILE A 9 -3.87 -12.78 13.19
N ILE A 10 -4.88 -13.60 12.86
CA ILE A 10 -5.17 -14.84 13.58
C ILE A 10 -3.96 -15.77 13.57
N LYS A 11 -3.34 -15.94 12.40
CA LYS A 11 -2.14 -16.76 12.26
C LYS A 11 -1.00 -16.24 13.13
N ARG A 12 -0.70 -14.93 13.06
CA ARG A 12 0.42 -14.35 13.82
C ARG A 12 0.22 -14.37 15.33
N LEU A 13 -1.02 -14.19 15.80
CA LEU A 13 -1.34 -14.36 17.22
C LEU A 13 -1.06 -15.80 17.69
N ALA A 14 -1.46 -16.80 16.90
CA ALA A 14 -1.19 -18.20 17.21
C ALA A 14 0.31 -18.54 17.17
N ASP A 15 1.02 -18.11 16.12
CA ASP A 15 2.46 -18.37 15.95
C ASP A 15 3.33 -17.76 17.06
N LEU A 16 2.88 -16.64 17.66
CA LEU A 16 3.60 -15.91 18.71
C LEU A 16 3.03 -16.16 20.13
N GLU A 17 1.98 -16.97 20.25
CA GLU A 17 1.23 -17.18 21.50
C GLU A 17 0.72 -15.86 22.14
N TRP A 18 0.36 -14.87 21.31
CA TRP A 18 -0.13 -13.57 21.76
C TRP A 18 -1.65 -13.57 21.94
N GLN A 19 -2.14 -12.76 22.87
CA GLN A 19 -3.55 -12.40 22.97
C GLN A 19 -3.80 -11.06 22.23
N ASP A 20 -5.08 -10.67 22.13
CA ASP A 20 -5.45 -9.41 21.47
C ASP A 20 -4.84 -8.19 22.17
N LYS A 21 -4.60 -8.26 23.49
CA LYS A 21 -4.05 -7.14 24.27
C LYS A 21 -2.62 -6.80 23.83
N GLU A 22 -1.79 -7.80 23.55
CA GLU A 22 -0.41 -7.60 23.11
C GLU A 22 -0.38 -6.90 21.74
N LEU A 23 -1.28 -7.28 20.82
CA LEU A 23 -1.40 -6.62 19.52
C LEU A 23 -1.91 -5.18 19.67
N VAL A 24 -2.88 -4.91 20.53
CA VAL A 24 -3.36 -3.55 20.84
C VAL A 24 -2.22 -2.68 21.36
N GLU A 25 -1.45 -3.19 22.32
CA GLU A 25 -0.31 -2.47 22.92
C GLU A 25 0.78 -2.17 21.88
N LYS A 26 1.11 -3.13 21.02
CA LYS A 26 2.21 -2.99 20.04
C LYS A 26 1.84 -2.22 18.78
N SER A 27 0.57 -2.28 18.34
CA SER A 27 0.13 -1.62 17.10
C SER A 27 -0.38 -0.19 17.30
N ALA A 28 -0.59 0.24 18.55
CA ALA A 28 -1.27 1.49 18.89
C ALA A 28 -2.68 1.62 18.27
N LEU A 29 -3.29 0.50 17.86
CA LEU A 29 -4.68 0.45 17.42
C LEU A 29 -5.59 0.26 18.64
N SER A 30 -6.79 0.83 18.59
CA SER A 30 -7.79 0.57 19.64
C SER A 30 -8.24 -0.89 19.64
N LYS A 31 -8.65 -1.39 20.81
CA LYS A 31 -9.26 -2.71 20.97
C LYS A 31 -10.41 -2.95 19.97
N GLY A 32 -11.24 -1.94 19.73
CA GLY A 32 -12.33 -2.00 18.77
C GLY A 32 -11.85 -2.17 17.32
N GLN A 33 -10.76 -1.49 16.93
CA GLN A 33 -10.17 -1.66 15.60
C GLN A 33 -9.58 -3.06 15.41
N VAL A 34 -8.81 -3.56 16.38
CA VAL A 34 -8.24 -4.92 16.34
C VAL A 34 -9.35 -5.96 16.23
N SER A 35 -10.43 -5.82 17.01
CA SER A 35 -11.59 -6.71 16.95
C SER A 35 -12.25 -6.73 15.57
N LYS A 36 -12.48 -5.55 14.97
CA LYS A 36 -13.07 -5.41 13.62
C LYS A 36 -12.16 -5.96 12.51
N LEU A 37 -10.85 -5.85 12.65
CA LEU A 37 -9.90 -6.41 11.69
C LEU A 37 -9.90 -7.95 11.78
N LYS A 38 -9.86 -8.50 13.00
CA LYS A 38 -9.80 -9.94 13.23
C LYS A 38 -11.07 -10.68 12.81
N ASN A 39 -12.24 -10.06 13.00
CA ASN A 39 -13.51 -10.67 12.60
C ASN A 39 -13.89 -10.41 11.12
N GLY A 40 -13.01 -9.77 10.34
CA GLY A 40 -13.26 -9.49 8.93
C GLY A 40 -14.33 -8.42 8.64
N SER A 41 -14.72 -7.62 9.63
CA SER A 41 -15.73 -6.55 9.46
C SER A 41 -15.19 -5.28 8.79
N VAL A 42 -13.88 -5.22 8.52
CA VAL A 42 -13.26 -4.12 7.78
C VAL A 42 -13.25 -4.47 6.30
N GLU A 43 -13.96 -3.70 5.49
CA GLU A 43 -13.98 -3.86 4.03
C GLU A 43 -12.76 -3.22 3.35
N LYS A 44 -12.35 -2.05 3.86
CA LYS A 44 -11.25 -1.25 3.32
C LYS A 44 -10.11 -1.16 4.34
N LEU A 45 -8.93 -1.59 3.94
CA LEU A 45 -7.74 -1.56 4.78
C LEU A 45 -6.87 -0.37 4.40
N SER A 46 -6.78 0.61 5.30
CA SER A 46 -5.90 1.76 5.12
C SER A 46 -4.43 1.34 5.14
N ALA A 47 -3.59 2.05 4.38
CA ALA A 47 -2.15 1.81 4.34
C ALA A 47 -1.50 1.96 5.73
N LYS A 48 -1.94 2.96 6.51
CA LYS A 48 -1.50 3.16 7.89
C LYS A 48 -1.85 1.98 8.80
N THR A 49 -3.10 1.50 8.75
CA THR A 49 -3.53 0.36 9.58
C THR A 49 -2.76 -0.91 9.21
N PHE A 50 -2.56 -1.15 7.91
CA PHE A 50 -1.74 -2.26 7.44
C PHE A 50 -0.31 -2.18 8.00
N TYR A 51 0.34 -1.03 7.83
CA TYR A 51 1.68 -0.76 8.37
C TYR A 51 1.78 -1.04 9.87
N LEU A 52 0.88 -0.48 10.68
CA LEU A 52 0.87 -0.64 12.13
C LEU A 52 0.73 -2.12 12.56
N ILE A 53 -0.06 -2.90 11.83
CA ILE A 53 -0.21 -4.33 12.12
C ILE A 53 1.06 -5.11 11.78
N ILE A 54 1.64 -4.91 10.59
CA ILE A 54 2.84 -5.64 10.16
C ILE A 54 4.02 -5.34 11.10
N THR A 55 4.21 -4.06 11.41
CA THR A 55 5.30 -3.61 12.29
C THR A 55 5.09 -4.04 13.74
N ALA A 56 3.85 -4.10 14.25
CA ALA A 56 3.56 -4.61 15.59
C ALA A 56 4.00 -6.07 15.76
N PHE A 57 3.89 -6.88 14.71
CA PHE A 57 4.37 -8.26 14.69
C PHE A 57 5.87 -8.40 14.38
N GLY A 58 6.57 -7.30 14.08
CA GLY A 58 7.97 -7.31 13.66
C GLY A 58 8.19 -8.00 12.31
N ASP A 59 7.16 -8.05 11.47
CA ASP A 59 7.19 -8.81 10.22
C ASP A 59 7.72 -8.02 9.03
N ASN A 60 8.11 -8.75 7.98
CA ASN A 60 8.50 -8.17 6.71
C ASN A 60 7.29 -8.04 5.76
N PHE A 61 7.14 -6.88 5.12
CA PHE A 61 6.12 -6.63 4.10
C PHE A 61 6.15 -7.64 2.94
N SER A 62 7.32 -8.13 2.53
CA SER A 62 7.44 -9.15 1.48
C SER A 62 6.78 -10.48 1.85
N ILE A 63 6.63 -10.76 3.15
CA ILE A 63 5.97 -11.96 3.68
C ILE A 63 4.49 -11.68 3.94
N ALA A 64 4.17 -10.50 4.50
CA ALA A 64 2.80 -10.16 4.86
C ALA A 64 1.90 -9.89 3.65
N ILE A 65 2.39 -9.17 2.64
CA ILE A 65 1.62 -8.81 1.43
C ILE A 65 1.01 -10.03 0.74
N PRO A 66 1.75 -11.12 0.42
CA PRO A 66 1.14 -12.27 -0.25
C PRO A 66 0.10 -13.02 0.60
N ILE A 67 0.11 -12.85 1.93
CA ILE A 67 -0.90 -13.43 2.82
C ILE A 67 -2.16 -12.55 2.84
N VAL A 68 -1.97 -11.24 3.01
CA VAL A 68 -3.08 -10.27 3.14
C VAL A 68 -3.72 -9.95 1.78
N TYR A 69 -2.93 -9.91 0.72
CA TYR A 69 -3.38 -9.68 -0.65
C TYR A 69 -2.87 -10.77 -1.60
N PRO A 70 -3.39 -12.01 -1.53
CA PRO A 70 -2.93 -13.12 -2.39
C PRO A 70 -3.04 -12.81 -3.88
N ILE A 71 -4.03 -12.01 -4.28
CA ILE A 71 -4.27 -11.59 -5.67
C ILE A 71 -3.08 -10.78 -6.21
N LEU A 72 -2.39 -10.00 -5.37
CA LEU A 72 -1.25 -9.17 -5.81
C LEU A 72 0.01 -9.99 -6.10
N LYS A 73 0.09 -11.25 -5.64
CA LYS A 73 1.29 -12.10 -5.79
C LYS A 73 1.71 -12.27 -7.25
N ASN A 74 0.74 -12.38 -8.16
CA ASN A 74 0.97 -12.66 -9.58
C ASN A 74 0.59 -11.47 -10.48
N ILE A 75 0.36 -10.28 -9.93
CA ILE A 75 0.08 -9.11 -10.76
C ILE A 75 1.37 -8.64 -11.43
N ASN A 76 1.39 -8.68 -12.76
CA ASN A 76 2.36 -7.95 -13.55
C ASN A 76 1.80 -6.56 -13.85
N LEU A 77 2.58 -5.53 -13.53
CA LEU A 77 2.20 -4.16 -13.87
C LEU A 77 2.23 -4.00 -15.39
N LYS A 78 1.36 -3.13 -15.90
CA LYS A 78 1.38 -2.83 -17.34
C LYS A 78 2.62 -2.03 -17.68
N ILE A 79 3.13 -2.22 -18.88
CA ILE A 79 4.23 -1.42 -19.42
C ILE A 79 3.63 -0.10 -19.94
N PHE A 80 4.14 1.02 -19.44
CA PHE A 80 3.78 2.33 -19.94
C PHE A 80 4.76 2.78 -21.03
N HIS A 81 4.22 3.12 -22.20
CA HIS A 81 4.99 3.72 -23.29
C HIS A 81 4.58 5.20 -23.42
N PRO A 82 5.45 6.14 -23.00
CA PRO A 82 5.13 7.56 -23.15
C PRO A 82 4.98 7.90 -24.63
N LYS A 83 4.03 8.79 -24.94
CA LYS A 83 3.84 9.28 -26.31
C LYS A 83 5.13 9.91 -26.82
N ARG A 84 5.46 9.66 -28.09
CA ARG A 84 6.60 10.31 -28.74
C ARG A 84 6.38 11.83 -28.74
N ARG A 85 7.38 12.55 -28.22
CA ARG A 85 7.38 14.00 -28.20
C ARG A 85 7.79 14.53 -29.58
N ASN A 86 7.15 15.61 -30.02
CA ASN A 86 7.63 16.36 -31.17
C ASN A 86 8.85 17.22 -30.78
N THR A 87 9.39 18.00 -31.72
CA THR A 87 10.57 18.86 -31.50
C THR A 87 10.38 19.81 -30.32
N PHE A 88 9.22 20.46 -30.22
CA PHE A 88 8.90 21.35 -29.10
C PHE A 88 8.81 20.60 -27.77
N GLY A 89 8.13 19.45 -27.74
CA GLY A 89 8.02 18.62 -26.53
C GLY A 89 9.36 18.07 -26.05
N SER A 90 10.31 17.85 -26.97
CA SER A 90 11.68 17.44 -26.63
C SER A 90 12.48 18.59 -26.02
N LEU A 91 12.32 19.81 -26.54
CA LEU A 91 12.91 21.02 -25.98
C LEU A 91 12.36 21.31 -24.57
N MET A 92 11.06 21.14 -24.37
CA MET A 92 10.39 21.42 -23.09
C MET A 92 10.69 20.37 -22.02
N ARG A 93 11.09 19.15 -22.40
CA ARG A 93 11.41 18.06 -21.46
C ARG A 93 12.40 18.48 -20.36
N LYS A 94 13.36 19.36 -20.66
CA LYS A 94 14.36 19.82 -19.67
C LYS A 94 13.79 20.70 -18.55
N TYR A 95 12.54 21.15 -18.71
CA TYR A 95 11.81 21.96 -17.72
C TYR A 95 10.69 21.18 -17.03
N GLU A 96 10.47 19.90 -17.40
CA GLU A 96 9.45 19.07 -16.77
C GLU A 96 10.02 18.37 -15.52
N ILE A 97 9.26 18.41 -14.42
CA ILE A 97 9.54 17.71 -13.17
C ILE A 97 8.58 16.50 -13.08
N SER A 98 8.62 15.60 -14.06
CA SER A 98 7.64 14.51 -14.15
C SER A 98 8.34 13.15 -14.11
N GLU A 99 8.78 12.73 -12.93
CA GLU A 99 8.97 11.31 -12.63
C GLU A 99 7.68 10.78 -12.02
N ASN A 100 7.21 9.61 -12.50
CA ASN A 100 6.02 8.93 -11.96
C ASN A 100 4.75 9.79 -12.02
N SER A 101 4.42 10.32 -13.20
CA SER A 101 3.21 11.12 -13.39
C SER A 101 1.94 10.34 -13.06
N ILE A 102 0.83 11.04 -12.80
CA ILE A 102 -0.47 10.40 -12.53
C ILE A 102 -0.87 9.47 -13.67
N GLU A 103 -0.65 9.88 -14.91
CA GLU A 103 -0.96 9.09 -16.11
C GLU A 103 -0.08 7.83 -16.19
N GLU A 104 1.22 7.96 -15.89
CA GLU A 104 2.14 6.83 -15.85
C GLU A 104 1.74 5.82 -14.77
N LEU A 105 1.47 6.30 -13.55
CA LEU A 105 1.05 5.45 -12.44
C LEU A 105 -0.30 4.79 -12.70
N SER A 106 -1.26 5.54 -13.26
CA SER A 106 -2.55 5.00 -13.68
C SER A 106 -2.38 3.88 -14.70
N ALA A 107 -1.60 4.13 -15.74
CA ALA A 107 -1.33 3.14 -16.77
C ALA A 107 -0.67 1.88 -16.20
N LYS A 108 0.33 2.01 -15.33
CA LYS A 108 1.07 0.88 -14.74
C LYS A 108 0.23 0.08 -13.74
N THR A 109 -0.47 0.77 -12.84
CA THR A 109 -1.14 0.16 -11.67
C THR A 109 -2.59 -0.21 -11.93
N GLY A 110 -3.24 0.44 -12.91
CA GLY A 110 -4.68 0.36 -13.13
C GLY A 110 -5.52 1.13 -12.11
N ILE A 111 -4.90 1.93 -11.24
CA ILE A 111 -5.61 2.88 -10.37
C ILE A 111 -6.06 4.07 -11.23
N ASP A 112 -7.31 4.47 -11.10
CA ASP A 112 -7.89 5.57 -11.87
C ASP A 112 -7.15 6.91 -11.64
N GLU A 113 -7.02 7.72 -12.69
CA GLU A 113 -6.33 9.02 -12.62
C GLU A 113 -6.99 10.00 -11.66
N VAL A 114 -8.33 10.00 -11.55
CA VAL A 114 -9.05 10.80 -10.57
C VAL A 114 -8.69 10.33 -9.17
N ARG A 115 -8.65 9.01 -8.93
CA ARG A 115 -8.26 8.46 -7.64
C ARG A 115 -6.82 8.82 -7.28
N LEU A 116 -5.87 8.72 -8.22
CA LEU A 116 -4.49 9.14 -8.00
C LEU A 116 -4.38 10.66 -7.74
N SER A 117 -5.13 11.48 -8.46
CA SER A 117 -5.21 12.92 -8.24
C SER A 117 -5.76 13.27 -6.84
N GLU A 118 -6.78 12.55 -6.37
CA GLU A 118 -7.29 12.70 -5.01
C GLU A 118 -6.26 12.31 -3.94
N LEU A 119 -5.46 11.28 -4.19
CA LEU A 119 -4.38 10.87 -3.28
C LEU A 119 -3.22 11.88 -3.26
N TYR A 120 -2.95 12.56 -4.39
CA TYR A 120 -1.85 13.51 -4.53
C TYR A 120 -2.19 14.90 -3.99
N PHE A 121 -3.41 15.38 -4.25
CA PHE A 121 -3.76 16.79 -4.05
C PHE A 121 -4.88 17.00 -3.02
N ARG A 122 -5.51 15.93 -2.52
CA ARG A 122 -6.63 16.02 -1.58
C ARG A 122 -6.40 15.11 -0.37
N GLN A 123 -7.39 15.09 0.54
CA GLN A 123 -7.37 14.25 1.73
C GLN A 123 -7.87 12.81 1.47
N GLY A 124 -7.54 12.25 0.30
CA GLY A 124 -7.90 10.87 -0.02
C GLY A 124 -7.21 9.90 0.93
N ALA A 125 -7.98 9.08 1.67
CA ALA A 125 -7.41 8.06 2.52
C ALA A 125 -6.79 6.95 1.65
N LEU A 126 -5.48 6.78 1.75
CA LEU A 126 -4.71 5.79 1.00
C LEU A 126 -4.97 4.36 1.49
N GLU A 127 -5.41 3.48 0.59
CA GLU A 127 -5.57 2.05 0.89
C GLU A 127 -4.23 1.31 0.73
N ALA A 128 -4.04 0.23 1.50
CA ALA A 128 -2.77 -0.48 1.51
C ALA A 128 -2.41 -1.08 0.15
N TYR A 129 -3.39 -1.61 -0.59
CA TYR A 129 -3.15 -2.16 -1.92
C TYR A 129 -2.70 -1.09 -2.93
N GLU A 130 -3.18 0.15 -2.80
CA GLU A 130 -2.81 1.26 -3.67
C GLU A 130 -1.33 1.58 -3.49
N LEU A 131 -0.88 1.69 -2.24
CA LEU A 131 0.52 1.97 -1.93
C LEU A 131 1.44 0.82 -2.37
N ILE A 132 1.03 -0.44 -2.20
CA ILE A 132 1.79 -1.62 -2.68
C ILE A 132 1.98 -1.58 -4.21
N LEU A 133 0.93 -1.23 -4.96
CA LEU A 133 1.00 -1.14 -6.42
C LEU A 133 1.89 0.03 -6.86
N ILE A 134 1.81 1.17 -6.17
CA ILE A 134 2.64 2.34 -6.43
C ILE A 134 4.11 2.04 -6.15
N GLU A 135 4.46 1.43 -5.00
CA GLU A 135 5.84 0.99 -4.69
C GLU A 135 6.42 0.16 -5.84
N LYS A 136 5.65 -0.83 -6.29
CA LYS A 136 6.04 -1.70 -7.39
C LYS A 136 6.20 -0.94 -8.70
N ALA A 137 5.33 0.04 -8.99
CA ALA A 137 5.34 0.81 -10.24
C ALA A 137 6.54 1.74 -10.38
N ILE A 138 7.08 2.20 -9.25
CA ILE A 138 8.24 3.09 -9.18
C ILE A 138 9.53 2.34 -8.81
N GLY A 139 9.50 1.00 -8.76
CA GLY A 139 10.68 0.16 -8.55
C GLY A 139 11.19 0.12 -7.10
N LYS A 140 10.34 0.44 -6.12
CA LYS A 140 10.68 0.43 -4.70
C LYS A 140 10.50 -0.95 -4.08
N LYS A 141 11.20 -1.21 -2.98
CA LYS A 141 11.05 -2.46 -2.24
C LYS A 141 9.72 -2.46 -1.47
N PRO A 142 9.10 -3.64 -1.27
CA PRO A 142 7.88 -3.72 -0.47
C PRO A 142 8.07 -3.13 0.93
N GLY A 143 7.21 -2.20 1.32
CA GLY A 143 7.27 -1.53 2.62
C GLY A 143 8.07 -0.22 2.65
N GLU A 144 8.88 0.07 1.63
CA GLU A 144 9.74 1.26 1.63
C GLU A 144 8.96 2.59 1.71
N LEU A 145 7.86 2.72 0.97
CA LEU A 145 7.00 3.89 1.05
C LEU A 145 6.14 3.88 2.32
N PHE A 146 5.78 2.70 2.84
CA PHE A 146 5.08 2.63 4.13
C PHE A 146 5.96 3.17 5.26
N GLU A 147 7.25 2.81 5.29
CA GLU A 147 8.23 3.36 6.23
C GLU A 147 8.40 4.87 6.04
N GLN A 148 8.51 5.37 4.80
CA GLN A 148 8.63 6.82 4.57
C GLN A 148 7.40 7.62 5.02
N LEU A 149 6.20 7.05 4.91
CA LEU A 149 4.95 7.73 5.27
C LEU A 149 4.56 7.56 6.75
N TYR A 150 4.90 6.43 7.35
CA TYR A 150 4.38 6.02 8.68
C TYR A 150 5.47 5.52 9.64
N GLY A 151 6.65 5.16 9.13
CA GLY A 151 7.86 4.96 9.93
C GLY A 151 8.23 6.28 10.58
N LYS A 152 8.31 6.29 11.90
CA LYS A 152 8.45 7.51 12.70
C LYS A 152 9.61 8.38 12.20
N SER A 153 9.33 9.68 12.09
CA SER A 153 10.33 10.75 12.21
C SER A 153 10.77 10.90 13.66
#